data_AF-A0A0K8Q4S7-F1
#
_entry.id   AF-A0A0K8Q4S7-F1
#
_cell.length_a   1.000
_cell.length_b   1.000
_cell.length_c   1.000
_cell.angle_alpha   90.00
_cell.angle_beta   90.00
_cell.angle_gamma   90.00
#
_symmetry.space_group_name_H-M   'P 1'
#
loop_
_entity.id
_entity.type
_entity.pdbx_description
1 polymer ?
#
loop_
_entity_poly.entity_id
_entity_poly.type
_entity_poly.pdbx_seq_one_letter_code
_entity_poly.pdbx_strand_id
1 'polypeptide(L)'
;MGRWAGFSIGWLYAWFWIIVLGIEATAGAAIMHRWVPGIDQWIWALVLMVLLTLTNLGSVKSYGEFEFWFASIKVAAIALFLLFGAAAILGLIPGVPAPGLSNLVNNGGFMPNGPGAVLAGILVVVFSFFGAEIATIAAGESENPVDAVKKAVKSTVWRILVFYIGSIAIVVTLLPWNSASVAKSPYVAVIELFGIPAPAPSWTSLF
;
A
#
# COMPACT_ATOMS: atom_id res chain seq x y z
N MET A 1 -29.44 -7.99 -14.47
CA MET A 1 -28.35 -7.95 -15.48
C MET A 1 -28.44 -9.24 -16.29
N GLY A 2 -28.57 -9.18 -17.63
CA GLY A 2 -28.73 -10.37 -18.48
C GLY A 2 -27.45 -11.21 -18.64
N ARG A 3 -27.54 -12.38 -19.29
CA ARG A 3 -26.41 -13.34 -19.46
C ARG A 3 -25.12 -12.70 -20.01
N TRP A 4 -25.25 -11.78 -20.96
CA TRP A 4 -24.12 -11.06 -21.55
C TRP A 4 -23.39 -10.14 -20.57
N ALA A 5 -24.12 -9.47 -19.65
CA ALA A 5 -23.52 -8.60 -18.67
C ALA A 5 -22.66 -9.39 -17.67
N GLY A 6 -23.15 -10.55 -17.20
CA GLY A 6 -22.38 -11.44 -16.33
C GLY A 6 -21.12 -11.99 -17.01
N PHE A 7 -21.24 -12.41 -18.28
CA PHE A 7 -20.10 -12.88 -19.06
C PHE A 7 -19.03 -11.78 -19.24
N SER A 8 -19.43 -10.57 -19.64
CA SER A 8 -18.49 -9.46 -19.85
C SER A 8 -17.81 -9.04 -18.55
N ILE A 9 -18.55 -8.96 -17.44
CA ILE A 9 -17.98 -8.63 -16.12
C ILE A 9 -16.95 -9.70 -15.70
N GLY A 10 -17.26 -10.98 -15.91
CA GLY A 10 -16.34 -12.08 -15.60
C GLY A 10 -15.01 -11.97 -16.35
N TRP A 11 -15.06 -11.70 -17.66
CA TRP A 11 -13.84 -11.52 -18.46
C TRP A 11 -13.06 -10.26 -18.12
N LEU A 12 -13.73 -9.14 -17.86
CA LEU A 12 -13.07 -7.91 -17.41
C LEU A 12 -12.36 -8.13 -16.08
N TYR A 13 -13.01 -8.83 -15.15
CA TYR A 13 -12.43 -9.17 -13.86
C TYR A 13 -11.22 -10.11 -14.00
N ALA A 14 -11.31 -11.13 -14.85
CA ALA A 14 -10.19 -12.02 -15.14
C ALA A 14 -8.99 -11.25 -15.74
N TRP A 15 -9.22 -10.39 -16.72
CA TRP A 15 -8.18 -9.55 -17.32
C TRP A 15 -7.56 -8.58 -16.33
N PHE A 16 -8.38 -7.97 -15.47
CA PHE A 16 -7.91 -7.10 -14.40
C PHE A 16 -6.88 -7.83 -13.53
N TRP A 17 -7.17 -9.05 -13.09
CA TRP A 17 -6.24 -9.83 -12.26
C TRP A 17 -4.96 -10.26 -12.98
N ILE A 18 -5.04 -10.58 -14.27
CA ILE A 18 -3.84 -10.88 -15.08
C ILE A 18 -2.89 -9.68 -15.11
N ILE A 19 -3.44 -8.47 -15.29
CA ILE A 19 -2.66 -7.23 -15.33
C ILE A 19 -2.06 -6.93 -13.96
N VAL A 20 -2.85 -7.03 -12.88
CA VAL A 20 -2.39 -6.78 -11.50
C VAL A 20 -1.22 -7.71 -11.15
N LEU A 21 -1.34 -9.01 -11.44
CA LEU A 21 -0.25 -9.97 -11.21
C LEU A 21 1.03 -9.60 -11.97
N GLY A 22 0.91 -9.12 -13.22
CA GLY A 22 2.06 -8.65 -13.98
C GLY A 22 2.73 -7.41 -13.37
N ILE A 23 1.94 -6.48 -12.84
CA ILE A 23 2.45 -5.29 -12.13
C ILE A 23 3.18 -5.72 -10.85
N GLU A 24 2.60 -6.59 -10.04
CA GLU A 24 3.20 -7.08 -8.80
C GLU A 24 4.49 -7.86 -9.05
N ALA A 25 4.51 -8.74 -10.05
CA ALA A 25 5.70 -9.47 -10.45
C ALA A 25 6.83 -8.53 -10.90
N THR A 26 6.49 -7.48 -11.66
CA THR A 26 7.46 -6.47 -12.12
C THR A 26 8.02 -5.65 -10.96
N ALA A 27 7.17 -5.30 -9.99
CA ALA A 27 7.58 -4.59 -8.77
C ALA A 27 8.52 -5.45 -7.91
N GLY A 28 8.14 -6.71 -7.65
CA GLY A 28 9.00 -7.67 -6.95
C GLY A 28 10.32 -7.92 -7.68
N ALA A 29 10.28 -8.01 -9.01
CA ALA A 29 11.47 -8.17 -9.82
C ALA A 29 12.41 -6.96 -9.77
N ALA A 30 11.87 -5.74 -9.74
CA ALA A 30 12.67 -4.53 -9.58
C ALA A 30 13.42 -4.54 -8.25
N ILE A 31 12.79 -5.04 -7.18
CA ILE A 31 13.43 -5.22 -5.87
C ILE A 31 14.56 -6.24 -5.97
N MET A 32 14.30 -7.42 -6.55
CA MET A 32 15.32 -8.47 -6.68
C MET A 32 16.50 -8.05 -7.56
N HIS A 33 16.22 -7.34 -8.67
CA HIS A 33 17.26 -6.80 -9.55
C HIS A 33 18.16 -5.80 -8.82
N ARG A 34 17.63 -4.98 -7.91
CA ARG A 34 18.46 -4.08 -7.09
C ARG A 34 19.39 -4.84 -6.14
N TRP A 35 18.97 -6.00 -5.64
CA TRP A 35 19.78 -6.84 -4.75
C TRP A 35 20.85 -7.62 -5.51
N VAL A 36 20.50 -8.11 -6.69
CA VAL A 36 21.38 -8.87 -7.57
C VAL A 36 21.29 -8.28 -8.98
N PRO A 37 22.04 -7.18 -9.25
CA PRO A 37 21.97 -6.48 -10.53
C PRO A 37 22.56 -7.26 -11.71
N GLY A 38 23.26 -8.37 -11.44
CA GLY A 38 23.80 -9.26 -12.47
C GLY A 38 22.74 -10.12 -13.19
N ILE A 39 21.47 -10.06 -12.77
CA ILE A 39 20.37 -10.80 -13.40
C ILE A 39 19.30 -9.79 -13.84
N ASP A 40 18.93 -9.82 -15.12
CA ASP A 40 17.93 -8.91 -15.67
C ASP A 40 16.57 -9.00 -14.97
N GLN A 41 15.87 -7.88 -14.89
CA GLN A 41 14.57 -7.78 -14.21
C GLN A 41 13.52 -8.75 -14.76
N TRP A 42 13.49 -9.01 -16.07
CA TRP A 42 12.51 -9.95 -16.65
C TRP A 42 12.72 -11.39 -16.16
N ILE A 43 13.98 -11.78 -15.89
CA ILE A 43 14.32 -13.10 -15.34
C ILE A 43 13.79 -13.20 -13.92
N TRP A 44 14.00 -12.15 -13.10
CA TRP A 44 13.44 -12.09 -11.76
C TRP A 44 11.91 -12.19 -11.75
N ALA A 45 11.23 -11.48 -12.67
CA ALA A 45 9.78 -11.55 -12.80
C ALA A 45 9.32 -12.98 -13.15
N LEU A 46 10.00 -13.63 -14.11
CA LEU A 46 9.69 -15.00 -14.51
C LEU A 46 9.89 -15.99 -13.37
N VAL A 47 11.01 -15.90 -12.65
CA VAL A 47 11.32 -16.77 -11.50
C VAL A 47 10.27 -16.63 -10.40
N LEU A 48 9.90 -15.39 -10.03
CA LEU A 48 8.86 -15.15 -9.02
C LEU A 48 7.51 -15.71 -9.45
N MET A 49 7.11 -15.51 -10.71
CA MET A 49 5.86 -16.05 -11.25
C MET A 49 5.84 -17.59 -11.25
N VAL A 50 6.95 -18.23 -11.65
CA VAL A 50 7.04 -19.70 -11.65
C VAL A 50 6.97 -20.25 -10.23
N LEU A 51 7.71 -19.68 -9.28
CA LEU A 51 7.69 -20.12 -7.88
C LEU A 51 6.30 -19.96 -7.25
N LEU A 52 5.64 -18.83 -7.52
CA LEU A 52 4.28 -18.57 -7.05
C LEU A 52 3.29 -19.59 -7.63
N THR A 53 3.38 -19.85 -8.93
CA THR A 53 2.55 -20.86 -9.61
C THR A 53 2.78 -22.26 -9.04
N LEU A 54 4.03 -22.68 -8.85
CA LEU A 54 4.37 -23.99 -8.32
C LEU A 54 3.88 -24.16 -6.86
N THR A 55 4.01 -23.12 -6.05
CA THR A 55 3.50 -23.12 -4.66
C THR A 55 1.97 -23.24 -4.64
N ASN A 56 1.29 -22.53 -5.54
CA ASN A 56 -0.16 -22.60 -5.70
C ASN A 56 -0.64 -24.01 -6.10
N LEU A 57 0.09 -24.69 -7.00
CA LEU A 57 -0.21 -26.06 -7.42
C LEU A 57 0.13 -27.12 -6.35
N GLY A 58 1.15 -26.88 -5.52
CA GLY A 58 1.63 -27.84 -4.53
C GLY A 58 0.85 -27.86 -3.22
N SER A 59 0.46 -26.69 -2.69
CA SER A 59 -0.35 -26.60 -1.45
C SER A 59 -0.96 -25.20 -1.28
N VAL A 60 -2.25 -25.07 -1.62
CA VAL A 60 -3.04 -23.85 -1.39
C VAL A 60 -3.04 -23.43 0.08
N LYS A 61 -2.96 -24.40 1.00
CA LYS A 61 -2.90 -24.14 2.45
C LYS A 61 -1.58 -23.48 2.86
N SER A 62 -0.44 -23.93 2.32
CA SER A 62 0.87 -23.35 2.62
C SER A 62 0.98 -21.91 2.11
N TYR A 63 0.34 -21.61 0.97
CA TYR A 63 0.25 -20.25 0.45
C TYR A 63 -0.52 -19.32 1.40
N GLY A 64 -1.68 -19.77 1.89
CA GLY A 64 -2.50 -18.99 2.82
C GLY A 64 -1.80 -18.69 4.16
N GLU A 65 -1.03 -19.64 4.70
CA GLU A 65 -0.24 -19.41 5.92
C GLU A 65 0.89 -18.40 5.68
N PHE A 66 1.61 -18.49 4.55
CA PHE A 66 2.64 -17.52 4.18
C PHE A 66 2.05 -16.10 4.03
N GLU A 67 0.93 -15.99 3.32
CA GLU A 67 0.24 -14.72 3.11
C GLU A 67 -0.22 -14.11 4.43
N PHE A 68 -0.74 -14.93 5.36
CA PHE A 68 -1.14 -14.47 6.70
C PHE A 68 0.03 -13.87 7.49
N TRP A 69 1.18 -14.54 7.53
CA TRP A 69 2.37 -14.02 8.21
C TRP A 69 2.91 -12.76 7.55
N PHE A 70 2.97 -12.73 6.21
CA PHE A 70 3.44 -11.57 5.46
C PHE A 70 2.53 -10.35 5.65
N ALA A 71 1.21 -10.56 5.63
CA ALA A 71 0.24 -9.51 5.93
C ALA A 71 0.38 -8.99 7.38
N SER A 72 0.67 -9.88 8.33
CA SER A 72 0.88 -9.50 9.73
C SER A 72 2.09 -8.58 9.90
N ILE A 73 3.20 -8.86 9.22
CA ILE A 73 4.40 -8.00 9.21
C ILE A 73 4.06 -6.61 8.66
N LYS A 74 3.32 -6.53 7.55
CA LYS A 74 2.89 -5.24 6.97
C LYS A 74 2.07 -4.42 7.96
N VAL A 75 1.10 -5.05 8.61
CA VAL A 75 0.24 -4.37 9.61
C VAL A 75 1.08 -3.88 10.79
N ALA A 76 2.01 -4.70 11.29
CA ALA A 76 2.90 -4.30 12.38
C ALA A 76 3.80 -3.11 11.99
N ALA A 77 4.36 -3.12 10.78
CA ALA A 77 5.19 -2.03 10.26
C ALA A 77 4.42 -0.71 10.16
N ILE A 78 3.20 -0.74 9.61
CA ILE A 78 2.35 0.45 9.53
C ILE A 78 1.93 0.92 10.93
N ALA A 79 1.57 0.01 11.83
CA ALA A 79 1.20 0.37 13.19
C ALA A 79 2.37 1.08 13.93
N LEU A 80 3.59 0.57 13.80
CA LEU A 80 4.79 1.22 14.33
C LEU A 80 5.01 2.60 13.71
N PHE A 81 4.90 2.71 12.38
CA PHE A 81 4.99 4.00 11.68
C PHE A 81 3.99 5.02 12.22
N LEU A 82 2.72 4.62 12.41
CA LEU A 82 1.68 5.48 12.94
C LEU A 82 2.01 5.95 14.38
N LEU A 83 2.50 5.04 15.22
CA LEU A 83 2.86 5.36 16.60
C LEU A 83 4.05 6.33 16.67
N PHE A 84 5.12 6.08 15.92
CA PHE A 84 6.30 6.95 15.89
C PHE A 84 5.98 8.31 15.26
N GLY A 85 5.23 8.32 14.15
CA GLY A 85 4.82 9.57 13.51
C GLY A 85 3.91 10.41 14.41
N ALA A 86 2.95 9.79 15.11
CA ALA A 86 2.13 10.50 16.09
C ALA A 86 2.97 11.06 17.25
N ALA A 87 3.92 10.28 17.79
CA ALA A 87 4.84 10.75 18.82
C ALA A 87 5.68 11.94 18.35
N ALA A 88 6.14 11.93 17.09
CA ALA A 88 6.89 13.02 16.48
C ALA A 88 6.04 14.30 16.33
N ILE A 89 4.80 14.16 15.87
CA ILE A 89 3.86 15.28 15.74
C ILE A 89 3.58 15.94 17.10
N LEU A 90 3.49 15.12 18.16
CA LEU A 90 3.30 15.59 19.52
C LEU A 90 4.59 16.14 20.18
N GLY A 91 5.73 16.12 19.48
CA GLY A 91 7.01 16.59 20.01
C GLY A 91 7.63 15.69 21.09
N LEU A 92 7.23 14.42 21.15
CA LEU A 92 7.71 13.45 22.13
C LEU A 92 9.04 12.80 21.74
N ILE A 93 9.53 13.05 20.51
CA ILE A 93 10.80 12.50 20.01
C ILE A 93 11.93 13.53 20.18
N PRO A 94 12.97 13.23 20.98
CA PRO A 94 14.13 14.11 21.12
C PRO A 94 14.82 14.37 19.78
N GLY A 95 15.12 15.63 19.47
CA GLY A 95 15.80 16.02 18.23
C GLY A 95 14.88 16.24 17.03
N VAL A 96 13.58 15.93 17.13
CA VAL A 96 12.59 16.23 16.08
C VAL A 96 11.64 17.32 16.60
N PRO A 97 11.75 18.56 16.10
CA PRO A 97 10.83 19.63 16.52
C PRO A 97 9.41 19.31 16.06
N ALA A 98 8.44 19.55 16.94
CA ALA A 98 7.02 19.39 16.59
C ALA A 98 6.67 20.34 15.42
N PRO A 99 6.18 19.82 14.28
CA PRO A 99 5.94 20.64 13.08
C PRO A 99 4.73 21.59 13.23
N GLY A 100 3.86 21.34 14.21
CA GLY A 100 2.57 22.02 14.32
C GLY A 100 1.74 21.83 13.04
N LEU A 101 1.11 22.90 12.56
CA LEU A 101 0.37 22.89 11.29
C LEU A 101 1.20 23.43 10.11
N SER A 102 2.48 23.73 10.32
CA SER A 102 3.28 24.50 9.34
C SER A 102 3.33 23.84 7.97
N ASN A 103 3.58 22.54 7.87
CA ASN A 103 3.61 21.83 6.58
C ASN A 103 2.25 21.71 5.89
N LEU A 104 1.14 21.89 6.63
CA LEU A 104 -0.23 21.79 6.11
C LEU A 104 -0.76 23.12 5.57
N VAL A 105 -0.35 24.25 6.17
CA VAL A 105 -0.87 25.57 5.82
C VAL A 105 0.15 26.50 5.17
N ASN A 106 1.44 26.22 5.33
CA ASN A 106 2.49 26.93 4.62
C ASN A 106 2.77 26.27 3.25
N ASN A 107 3.73 26.79 2.49
CA ASN A 107 4.12 26.25 1.17
C ASN A 107 2.97 26.19 0.15
N GLY A 108 2.14 27.25 0.10
CA GLY A 108 1.02 27.36 -0.85
C GLY A 108 -0.35 26.95 -0.28
N GLY A 109 -0.43 26.66 1.03
CA GLY A 109 -1.68 26.34 1.71
C GLY A 109 -2.06 24.86 1.60
N PHE A 110 -3.27 24.53 2.02
CA PHE A 110 -3.77 23.14 2.05
C PHE A 110 -3.96 22.52 0.65
N MET A 111 -4.20 23.34 -0.38
CA MET A 111 -4.37 22.91 -1.76
C MET A 111 -3.47 23.72 -2.70
N PRO A 112 -2.14 23.54 -2.63
CA PRO A 112 -1.18 24.37 -3.34
C PRO A 112 -1.27 24.23 -4.86
N ASN A 113 -1.74 23.07 -5.34
CA ASN A 113 -1.97 22.77 -6.77
C ASN A 113 -3.45 22.93 -7.18
N GLY A 114 -4.28 23.51 -6.31
CA GLY A 114 -5.70 23.74 -6.53
C GLY A 114 -6.60 22.49 -6.48
N PRO A 115 -7.93 22.68 -6.60
CA PRO A 115 -8.90 21.59 -6.45
C PRO A 115 -8.81 20.49 -7.52
N GLY A 116 -8.36 20.84 -8.74
CA GLY A 116 -8.18 19.86 -9.81
C GLY A 116 -7.15 18.77 -9.47
N ALA A 117 -6.07 19.15 -8.78
CA ALA A 117 -5.07 18.19 -8.30
C ALA A 117 -5.62 17.26 -7.21
N VAL A 118 -6.53 17.77 -6.36
CA VAL A 118 -7.23 16.94 -5.36
C VAL A 118 -8.10 15.89 -6.05
N LEU A 119 -8.86 16.28 -7.08
CA LEU A 119 -9.68 15.34 -7.85
C LEU A 119 -8.81 14.27 -8.55
N ALA A 120 -7.71 14.67 -9.17
CA ALA A 120 -6.77 13.73 -9.78
C ALA A 120 -6.17 12.76 -8.72
N GLY A 121 -5.82 13.28 -7.54
CA GLY A 121 -5.35 12.47 -6.41
C GLY A 121 -6.40 11.46 -5.94
N ILE A 122 -7.67 11.87 -5.81
CA ILE A 122 -8.77 10.97 -5.44
C ILE A 122 -8.88 9.81 -6.43
N LEU A 123 -8.70 10.05 -7.74
CA LEU A 123 -8.70 8.96 -8.72
C LEU A 123 -7.58 7.95 -8.46
N VAL A 124 -6.35 8.42 -8.23
CA VAL A 124 -5.21 7.55 -7.90
C VAL A 124 -5.45 6.77 -6.60
N VAL A 125 -6.03 7.42 -5.60
CA VAL A 125 -6.41 6.81 -4.31
C VAL A 125 -7.44 5.70 -4.54
N VAL A 126 -8.51 5.96 -5.30
CA VAL A 126 -9.53 4.96 -5.64
C VAL A 126 -8.91 3.78 -6.39
N PHE A 127 -8.00 4.04 -7.34
CA PHE A 127 -7.27 2.98 -8.04
C PHE A 127 -6.40 2.13 -7.11
N SER A 128 -5.88 2.70 -6.02
CA SER A 128 -5.03 2.00 -5.06
C SER A 128 -5.80 1.03 -4.14
N PHE A 129 -7.14 1.10 -4.13
CA PHE A 129 -7.98 0.27 -3.27
C PHE A 129 -8.77 -0.82 -4.00
N PHE A 130 -8.50 -1.04 -5.29
CA PHE A 130 -8.97 -2.25 -5.96
C PHE A 130 -8.37 -3.50 -5.29
N GLY A 131 -9.15 -4.58 -5.24
CA GLY A 131 -8.87 -5.79 -4.49
C GLY A 131 -9.57 -5.84 -3.13
N ALA A 132 -9.98 -4.71 -2.55
CA ALA A 132 -10.74 -4.70 -1.31
C ALA A 132 -12.16 -5.28 -1.47
N GLU A 133 -12.68 -5.27 -2.70
CA GLU A 133 -13.94 -5.89 -3.08
C GLU A 133 -13.90 -7.42 -3.00
N ILE A 134 -12.73 -8.08 -3.10
CA ILE A 134 -12.62 -9.54 -3.04
C ILE A 134 -13.18 -10.07 -1.72
N ALA A 135 -12.82 -9.44 -0.61
CA ALA A 135 -13.31 -9.81 0.71
C ALA A 135 -14.84 -9.66 0.81
N THR A 136 -15.41 -8.71 0.07
CA THR A 136 -16.86 -8.48 0.03
C THR A 136 -17.55 -9.53 -0.85
N ILE A 137 -16.95 -9.92 -1.97
CA ILE A 137 -17.44 -11.00 -2.85
C ILE A 137 -17.43 -12.33 -2.08
N ALA A 138 -16.30 -12.68 -1.46
CA ALA A 138 -16.17 -13.89 -0.65
C ALA A 138 -17.14 -13.91 0.54
N ALA A 139 -17.34 -12.75 1.20
CA ALA A 139 -18.34 -12.63 2.26
C ALA A 139 -19.77 -12.86 1.75
N GLY A 140 -20.07 -12.51 0.50
CA GLY A 140 -21.35 -12.75 -0.16
C GLY A 140 -21.66 -14.22 -0.40
N GLU A 141 -20.65 -15.09 -0.38
CA GLU A 141 -20.78 -16.55 -0.52
C GLU A 141 -20.85 -17.29 0.83
N SER A 142 -20.82 -16.55 1.95
CA SER A 142 -20.90 -17.13 3.29
C SER A 142 -22.33 -17.48 3.71
N GLU A 143 -22.47 -18.27 4.78
CA GLU A 143 -23.78 -18.70 5.33
C GLU A 143 -24.70 -17.52 5.71
N ASN A 144 -24.12 -16.41 6.18
CA ASN A 144 -24.84 -15.20 6.59
C ASN A 144 -24.33 -13.99 5.79
N PRO A 145 -24.66 -13.90 4.50
CA PRO A 145 -23.99 -13.00 3.56
C PRO A 145 -24.23 -11.52 3.89
N VAL A 146 -25.42 -11.16 4.36
CA VAL A 146 -25.75 -9.76 4.71
C VAL A 146 -24.84 -9.24 5.82
N ASP A 147 -24.68 -10.01 6.90
CA ASP A 147 -23.88 -9.58 8.04
C ASP A 147 -22.39 -9.73 7.77
N ALA A 148 -21.98 -10.76 7.02
CA ALA A 148 -20.60 -10.94 6.59
C ALA A 148 -20.14 -9.78 5.69
N VAL A 149 -20.94 -9.38 4.71
CA VAL A 149 -20.66 -8.24 3.82
C VAL A 149 -20.55 -6.94 4.63
N LYS A 150 -21.50 -6.67 5.54
CA LYS A 150 -21.43 -5.48 6.41
C LYS A 150 -20.14 -5.44 7.22
N LYS A 151 -19.73 -6.57 7.80
CA LYS A 151 -18.48 -6.68 8.58
C LYS A 151 -17.26 -6.48 7.69
N ALA A 152 -17.22 -7.09 6.51
CA ALA A 152 -16.13 -6.95 5.54
C ALA A 152 -15.95 -5.49 5.12
N VAL A 153 -17.03 -4.82 4.69
CA VAL A 153 -17.01 -3.41 4.30
C VAL A 153 -16.55 -2.52 5.45
N LYS A 154 -17.12 -2.68 6.65
CA LYS A 154 -16.72 -1.87 7.82
C LYS A 154 -15.25 -2.08 8.18
N SER A 155 -14.77 -3.32 8.12
CA SER A 155 -13.36 -3.64 8.37
C SER A 155 -12.44 -2.98 7.34
N THR A 156 -12.78 -3.07 6.06
CA THR A 156 -12.06 -2.42 4.96
C THR A 156 -11.99 -0.90 5.16
N VAL A 157 -13.13 -0.25 5.39
CA VAL A 157 -13.17 1.22 5.59
C VAL A 157 -12.29 1.63 6.76
N TRP A 158 -12.38 0.92 7.89
CA TRP A 158 -11.55 1.24 9.06
C TRP A 158 -10.05 1.09 8.78
N ARG A 159 -9.65 0.04 8.07
CA ARG A 159 -8.25 -0.17 7.67
C ARG A 159 -7.77 0.95 6.74
N ILE A 160 -8.59 1.41 5.80
CA ILE A 160 -8.26 2.54 4.92
C ILE A 160 -8.08 3.82 5.73
N LEU A 161 -9.01 4.14 6.62
CA LEU A 161 -8.93 5.34 7.45
C LEU A 161 -7.69 5.33 8.35
N VAL A 162 -7.43 4.22 9.04
CA VAL A 162 -6.33 4.15 10.01
C VAL A 162 -4.98 4.03 9.31
N PHE A 163 -4.82 3.06 8.40
CA PHE A 163 -3.51 2.76 7.82
C PHE A 163 -3.15 3.72 6.69
N TYR A 164 -4.06 3.98 5.75
CA TYR A 164 -3.73 4.82 4.61
C TYR A 164 -3.84 6.30 4.95
N ILE A 165 -5.04 6.76 5.36
CA ILE A 165 -5.26 8.18 5.65
C ILE A 165 -4.40 8.61 6.84
N GLY A 166 -4.31 7.79 7.88
CA GLY A 166 -3.42 8.05 9.03
C GLY A 166 -1.96 8.19 8.61
N SER A 167 -1.44 7.30 7.76
CA SER A 167 -0.04 7.39 7.32
C SER A 167 0.23 8.62 6.45
N ILE A 168 -0.68 8.92 5.50
CA ILE A 168 -0.54 10.12 4.67
C ILE A 168 -0.63 11.38 5.53
N ALA A 169 -1.56 11.44 6.48
CA ALA A 169 -1.68 12.57 7.42
C ALA A 169 -0.37 12.79 8.19
N ILE A 170 0.29 11.72 8.66
CA ILE A 170 1.60 11.81 9.30
C ILE A 170 2.65 12.38 8.35
N VAL A 171 2.76 11.83 7.14
CA VAL A 171 3.73 12.29 6.14
C VAL A 171 3.55 13.77 5.85
N VAL A 172 2.34 14.23 5.52
CA VAL A 172 2.10 15.63 5.13
C VAL A 172 2.19 16.60 6.32
N THR A 173 2.08 16.10 7.55
CA THR A 173 2.26 16.91 8.76
C THR A 173 3.75 17.06 9.09
N LEU A 174 4.54 16.00 8.94
CA LEU A 174 5.97 16.00 9.29
C LEU A 174 6.87 16.56 8.19
N LEU A 175 6.50 16.37 6.92
CA LEU A 175 7.32 16.74 5.78
C LEU A 175 6.59 17.72 4.85
N PRO A 176 7.29 18.70 4.27
CA PRO A 176 6.71 19.59 3.29
C PRO A 176 6.41 18.80 2.00
N TRP A 177 5.21 19.00 1.44
CA TRP A 177 4.69 18.25 0.29
C TRP A 177 5.58 18.33 -0.96
N ASN A 178 6.38 19.39 -1.08
CA ASN A 178 7.29 19.64 -2.20
C ASN A 178 8.72 19.10 -1.97
N SER A 179 8.95 18.34 -0.89
CA SER A 179 10.26 17.71 -0.65
C SER A 179 10.57 16.61 -1.68
N ALA A 180 11.79 16.63 -2.21
CA ALA A 180 12.29 15.58 -3.10
C ALA A 180 12.38 14.20 -2.43
N SER A 181 12.48 14.14 -1.09
CA SER A 181 12.49 12.87 -0.35
C SER A 181 11.11 12.20 -0.33
N VAL A 182 10.04 13.00 -0.21
CA VAL A 182 8.65 12.51 -0.28
C VAL A 182 8.36 11.91 -1.67
N ALA A 183 8.92 12.47 -2.73
CA ALA A 183 8.75 11.96 -4.09
C ALA A 183 9.42 10.59 -4.33
N LYS A 184 10.42 10.20 -3.51
CA LYS A 184 11.14 8.92 -3.65
C LYS A 184 10.53 7.81 -2.81
N SER A 185 10.35 8.06 -1.51
CA SER A 185 9.70 7.14 -0.57
C SER A 185 9.22 7.92 0.65
N PRO A 186 7.91 8.23 0.74
CA PRO A 186 7.36 9.03 1.83
C PRO A 186 7.60 8.43 3.22
N TYR A 187 7.47 7.11 3.35
CA TYR A 187 7.64 6.40 4.61
C TYR A 187 9.08 6.44 5.10
N VAL A 188 10.02 6.20 4.19
CA VAL A 188 11.45 6.27 4.50
C VAL A 188 11.87 7.69 4.84
N ALA A 189 11.38 8.69 4.10
CA ALA A 189 11.69 10.09 4.37
C ALA A 189 11.29 10.50 5.80
N VAL A 190 10.18 9.98 6.33
CA VAL A 190 9.78 10.22 7.72
C VAL A 190 10.67 9.45 8.70
N ILE A 191 11.05 8.21 8.40
CA ILE A 191 11.94 7.40 9.26
C ILE A 191 13.33 8.05 9.39
N GLU A 192 13.85 8.62 8.30
CA GLU A 192 15.13 9.34 8.29
C GLU A 192 15.12 10.58 9.21
N LEU A 193 13.95 11.21 9.43
CA LEU A 193 13.83 12.30 10.42
C LEU A 193 14.14 11.84 11.84
N PHE A 194 13.90 10.56 12.17
CA PHE A 194 14.12 10.02 13.51
C PHE A 194 15.59 9.69 13.81
N GLY A 195 16.50 9.97 12.87
CA GLY A 195 17.93 9.64 13.03
C GLY A 195 18.21 8.13 13.07
N ILE A 196 17.20 7.31 12.80
CA ILE A 196 17.36 5.88 12.56
C ILE A 196 17.99 5.78 11.17
N PRO A 197 19.23 5.25 11.02
CA PRO A 197 19.79 5.01 9.71
C PRO A 197 18.79 4.15 8.95
N ALA A 198 18.25 4.70 7.86
CA ALA A 198 17.42 3.89 7.01
C ALA A 198 18.26 2.67 6.60
N PRO A 199 17.70 1.44 6.64
CA PRO A 199 18.47 0.26 6.27
C PRO A 199 19.11 0.54 4.89
N ALA A 200 20.38 0.11 4.72
CA ALA A 200 21.29 0.51 3.64
C ALA A 200 20.61 0.78 2.28
N PRO A 201 21.13 1.62 1.37
CA PRO A 201 20.43 2.11 0.16
C PRO A 201 19.61 1.09 -0.67
N SER A 202 19.89 -0.22 -0.56
CA SER A 202 19.06 -1.32 -1.06
C SER A 202 17.66 -1.47 -0.42
N TRP A 203 17.45 -1.00 0.82
CA TRP A 203 16.23 -1.23 1.61
C TRP A 203 15.25 -0.05 1.60
N THR A 204 15.72 1.18 1.36
CA THR A 204 14.92 2.41 1.35
C THR A 204 13.97 2.55 0.16
N SER A 205 13.98 1.59 -0.76
CA SER A 205 13.15 1.61 -1.97
C SER A 205 12.07 0.52 -1.99
N LEU A 206 11.85 -0.11 -0.83
CA LEU A 206 10.87 -1.18 -0.59
C LEU A 206 9.48 -0.67 -0.18
N PHE A 207 9.33 0.64 0.07
CA PHE A 207 8.08 1.30 0.50
C PHE A 207 7.80 2.53 -0.35
#